data_AF-A0A3B3VHA9-F1
#
_entry.id   AF-A0A3B3VHA9-F1
#
_cell.length_a   1.000
_cell.length_b   1.000
_cell.length_c   1.000
_cell.angle_alpha   90.00
_cell.angle_beta   90.00
_cell.angle_gamma   90.00
#
_symmetry.space_group_name_H-M   'P 1'
#
loop_
_entity.id
_entity.type
_entity.pdbx_description
1 polymer ?
#
loop_
_entity_poly.entity_id
_entity_poly.type
_entity_poly.pdbx_seq_one_letter_code
_entity_poly.pdbx_strand_id
1 'polypeptide(L)'
;EMNSSDQDEKRYDPHDATLISDDDDEDQGLRAEMSCGHAVTPQSLTGWCRSLLDQGQYKFKCPAFDEDTQEICGAVWPYREVRRLADLSVEEMEYFEETIARLAAAEYQEFREVSVSNFRSVFTLTVLLKTSCLPLTVPWV
;
A
#
# COMPACT_ATOMS: atom_id res chain seq x y z
N GLU A 1 -10.18 12.53 38.91
CA GLU A 1 -10.75 13.43 37.86
C GLU A 1 -9.61 14.04 37.05
N MET A 2 -9.64 14.35 35.75
CA MET A 2 -10.59 14.21 34.64
C MET A 2 -9.76 14.21 33.34
N ASN A 3 -10.12 13.33 32.40
CA ASN A 3 -9.50 13.13 31.08
C ASN A 3 -9.90 14.27 30.13
N SER A 4 -8.95 15.08 29.65
CA SER A 4 -9.21 16.09 28.62
C SER A 4 -8.73 15.52 27.27
N SER A 5 -9.64 14.80 26.61
CA SER A 5 -9.50 14.48 25.20
C SER A 5 -10.10 15.64 24.41
N ASP A 6 -9.25 16.58 24.01
CA ASP A 6 -9.59 17.60 23.02
C ASP A 6 -9.88 16.86 21.70
N GLN A 7 -11.16 16.76 21.36
CA GLN A 7 -11.59 16.35 20.04
C GLN A 7 -11.62 17.62 19.18
N ASP A 8 -10.60 17.79 18.35
CA ASP A 8 -10.61 18.77 17.27
C ASP A 8 -11.76 18.44 16.32
N GLU A 9 -12.82 19.23 16.42
CA GLU A 9 -14.05 19.11 15.65
C GLU A 9 -13.75 19.47 14.18
N LYS A 10 -13.72 18.45 13.33
CA LYS A 10 -13.50 18.56 11.87
C LYS A 10 -14.54 19.50 11.25
N ARG A 11 -14.10 20.69 10.83
CA ARG A 11 -14.98 21.73 10.27
C ARG A 11 -15.03 21.63 8.74
N TYR A 12 -16.15 21.14 8.22
CA TYR A 12 -16.41 20.95 6.79
C TYR A 12 -16.81 22.26 6.06
N ASP A 13 -16.46 22.39 4.77
CA ASP A 13 -16.85 23.49 3.88
C ASP A 13 -18.11 23.12 3.06
N PRO A 14 -19.27 23.75 3.31
CA PRO A 14 -20.55 23.40 2.70
C PRO A 14 -20.66 23.55 1.16
N HIS A 15 -19.64 24.07 0.47
CA HIS A 15 -19.71 24.37 -0.98
C HIS A 15 -18.97 23.37 -1.87
N ASP A 16 -18.43 22.26 -1.34
CA ASP A 16 -17.81 21.21 -2.17
C ASP A 16 -18.88 20.32 -2.81
N ALA A 17 -19.22 20.61 -4.06
CA ALA A 17 -20.33 20.00 -4.81
C ALA A 17 -20.07 18.55 -5.29
N THR A 18 -19.15 17.81 -4.66
CA THR A 18 -18.89 16.39 -4.96
C THR A 18 -19.74 15.43 -4.12
N LEU A 19 -20.67 15.93 -3.32
CA LEU A 19 -21.47 15.13 -2.40
C LEU A 19 -22.90 14.98 -2.90
N ILE A 20 -23.29 13.74 -3.19
CA ILE A 20 -24.66 13.36 -3.52
C ILE A 20 -25.38 13.11 -2.20
N SER A 21 -26.36 13.97 -1.88
CA SER A 21 -27.29 13.77 -0.78
C SER A 21 -28.44 12.91 -1.27
N ASP A 22 -28.39 11.61 -0.99
CA ASP A 22 -29.57 10.74 -1.11
C ASP A 22 -30.40 10.88 0.18
N ASP A 23 -31.63 11.38 0.02
CA ASP A 23 -32.51 11.95 1.06
C ASP A 23 -33.20 10.94 2.01
N ASP A 24 -32.64 9.76 2.32
CA ASP A 24 -33.42 8.72 3.04
C ASP A 24 -32.67 7.83 4.06
N ASP A 25 -31.66 8.31 4.80
CA ASP A 25 -31.19 7.63 6.03
C ASP A 25 -30.41 8.59 6.99
N GLU A 26 -31.04 8.98 8.09
CA GLU A 26 -30.64 10.04 9.04
C GLU A 26 -29.37 9.76 9.90
N ASP A 27 -28.49 8.81 9.57
CA ASP A 27 -27.28 8.59 10.41
C ASP A 27 -26.09 7.92 9.69
N GLN A 28 -26.04 7.99 8.36
CA GLN A 28 -24.94 7.43 7.58
C GLN A 28 -24.24 8.58 6.84
N GLY A 29 -23.21 9.13 7.47
CA GLY A 29 -22.43 10.25 6.97
C GLY A 29 -22.07 10.15 5.48
N LEU A 30 -21.89 11.33 4.87
CA LEU A 30 -21.59 11.56 3.46
C LEU A 30 -20.67 10.49 2.88
N ARG A 31 -21.17 9.76 1.87
CA ARG A 31 -20.45 8.70 1.18
C ARG A 31 -19.63 9.32 0.05
N ALA A 32 -18.37 8.92 -0.07
CA ALA A 32 -17.49 9.32 -1.16
C ALA A 32 -17.43 8.21 -2.22
N GLU A 33 -17.63 8.58 -3.48
CA GLU A 33 -17.42 7.68 -4.61
C GLU A 33 -15.94 7.62 -4.98
N MET A 34 -15.37 6.43 -5.01
CA MET A 34 -13.99 6.19 -5.46
C MET A 34 -13.93 6.09 -7.00
N SER A 35 -12.74 6.17 -7.57
CA SER A 35 -12.47 6.04 -9.02
C SER A 35 -12.94 4.72 -9.65
N CYS A 36 -13.21 3.70 -8.82
CA CYS A 36 -13.80 2.43 -9.24
C CYS A 36 -15.34 2.42 -9.21
N GLY A 37 -16.00 3.55 -8.98
CA GLY A 37 -17.46 3.69 -8.92
C GLY A 37 -18.13 3.17 -7.65
N HIS A 38 -17.34 2.69 -6.68
CA HIS A 38 -17.86 2.18 -5.41
C HIS A 38 -17.85 3.28 -4.35
N ALA A 39 -18.97 3.42 -3.64
CA ALA A 39 -19.13 4.39 -2.57
C ALA A 39 -18.64 3.82 -1.22
N VAL A 40 -17.88 4.64 -0.49
CA VAL A 40 -17.35 4.32 0.85
C VAL A 40 -17.54 5.50 1.80
N THR A 41 -17.71 5.24 3.10
CA THR A 41 -17.67 6.33 4.09
C THR A 41 -16.22 6.66 4.43
N PRO A 42 -15.87 7.93 4.69
CA PRO A 42 -14.50 8.32 5.04
C PRO A 42 -13.93 7.49 6.20
N GLN A 43 -14.73 7.25 7.24
CA GLN A 43 -14.33 6.46 8.40
C GLN A 43 -14.03 4.99 8.04
N SER A 44 -14.86 4.38 7.19
CA SER A 44 -14.63 3.00 6.73
C SER A 44 -13.37 2.90 5.87
N LEU A 45 -13.11 3.91 5.04
CA LEU A 45 -11.94 3.98 4.18
C LEU A 45 -10.65 4.11 5.01
N THR A 46 -10.63 5.01 6.00
CA THR A 46 -9.50 5.15 6.92
C THR A 46 -9.22 3.84 7.66
N GLY A 47 -10.25 3.22 8.23
CA GLY A 47 -10.11 1.95 8.95
C GLY A 47 -9.60 0.82 8.07
N TRP A 48 -10.15 0.68 6.85
CA TRP A 48 -9.72 -0.29 5.87
C TRP A 48 -8.24 -0.11 5.50
N CYS A 49 -7.85 1.10 5.10
CA CYS A 49 -6.47 1.38 4.70
C CYS A 49 -5.48 1.18 5.85
N ARG A 50 -5.84 1.57 7.08
CA ARG A 50 -5.02 1.31 8.27
C ARG A 50 -4.80 -0.19 8.49
N SER A 51 -5.86 -0.99 8.37
CA SER A 51 -5.76 -2.44 8.52
C SER A 51 -4.84 -3.08 7.47
N LEU A 52 -4.79 -2.53 6.25
CA LEU A 52 -3.89 -3.01 5.20
C LEU A 52 -2.43 -2.68 5.53
N LEU A 53 -2.16 -1.46 6.03
CA LEU A 53 -0.82 -1.06 6.47
C LEU A 53 -0.31 -1.92 7.63
N ASP A 54 -1.17 -2.26 8.59
CA ASP A 54 -0.85 -3.16 9.70
C ASP A 54 -0.53 -4.59 9.22
N GLN A 55 -1.12 -5.03 8.10
CA GLN A 55 -0.80 -6.29 7.43
C GLN A 55 0.46 -6.21 6.55
N GLY A 56 1.12 -5.05 6.49
CA GLY A 56 2.29 -4.82 5.64
C GLY A 56 1.97 -4.56 4.16
N GLN A 57 0.69 -4.32 3.83
CA GLN A 57 0.26 -4.00 2.47
C GLN A 57 0.06 -2.49 2.32
N TYR A 58 0.92 -1.86 1.52
CA TYR A 58 0.81 -0.41 1.22
C TYR A 58 0.09 -0.09 -0.10
N LYS A 59 -0.38 -1.12 -0.82
CA LYS A 59 -1.15 -0.99 -2.07
C LYS A 59 -2.64 -1.10 -1.73
N PHE A 60 -3.31 0.03 -1.62
CA PHE A 60 -4.74 0.08 -1.30
C PHE A 60 -5.57 -0.43 -2.47
N LYS A 61 -6.57 -1.27 -2.17
CA LYS A 61 -7.48 -1.83 -3.16
C LYS A 61 -8.92 -1.79 -2.67
N CYS A 62 -9.83 -1.71 -3.62
CA CYS A 62 -11.26 -1.78 -3.38
C CYS A 62 -11.66 -3.18 -2.87
N PRO A 63 -12.26 -3.28 -1.66
CA PRO A 63 -12.75 -4.55 -1.12
C PRO A 63 -14.17 -4.90 -1.59
N ALA A 64 -14.82 -4.04 -2.37
CA ALA A 64 -16.20 -4.26 -2.79
C ALA A 64 -16.32 -5.52 -3.64
N PHE A 65 -17.38 -6.28 -3.39
CA PHE A 65 -17.73 -7.44 -4.18
C PHE A 65 -18.72 -7.01 -5.26
N ASP A 66 -18.42 -7.37 -6.50
CA ASP A 66 -19.25 -7.07 -7.65
C ASP A 66 -20.19 -8.26 -7.91
N GLU A 67 -21.50 -8.02 -7.82
CA GLU A 67 -22.52 -9.06 -7.98
C GLU A 67 -22.60 -9.57 -9.43
N ASP A 68 -22.24 -8.74 -10.41
CA ASP A 68 -22.31 -9.09 -11.83
C ASP A 68 -21.15 -10.01 -12.24
N THR A 69 -19.95 -9.71 -11.73
CA THR A 69 -18.74 -10.49 -12.02
C THR A 69 -18.51 -11.64 -11.04
N GLN A 70 -19.21 -11.63 -9.90
CA GLN A 70 -18.99 -12.53 -8.76
C GLN A 70 -17.54 -12.51 -8.24
N GLU A 71 -16.85 -11.38 -8.39
CA GLU A 71 -15.46 -11.19 -8.00
C GLU A 71 -15.29 -9.93 -7.12
N ILE A 72 -14.17 -9.85 -6.39
CA ILE A 72 -13.80 -8.63 -5.66
C ILE A 72 -13.29 -7.61 -6.68
N CYS A 73 -13.83 -6.39 -6.66
CA CYS A 73 -13.47 -5.29 -7.55
C CYS A 73 -11.95 -5.14 -7.67
N GLY A 74 -11.23 -5.09 -6.53
CA GLY A 74 -9.77 -5.16 -6.49
C GLY A 74 -9.05 -3.98 -7.15
N ALA A 75 -9.79 -2.96 -7.60
CA ALA A 75 -9.24 -1.75 -8.20
C ALA A 75 -8.26 -1.07 -7.24
N VAL A 76 -7.10 -0.68 -7.76
CA VAL A 76 -6.04 -0.04 -6.96
C VAL A 76 -6.36 1.42 -6.74
N TRP A 77 -6.34 1.86 -5.49
CA TRP A 77 -6.58 3.25 -5.13
C TRP A 77 -5.24 3.99 -4.90
N PRO A 78 -4.97 5.08 -5.64
CA PRO A 78 -3.80 5.90 -5.40
C PRO A 78 -3.91 6.61 -4.04
N TYR A 79 -2.80 6.70 -3.30
CA TYR A 79 -2.81 7.31 -1.96
C TYR A 79 -3.32 8.76 -1.95
N ARG A 80 -3.11 9.52 -3.03
CA ARG A 80 -3.66 10.89 -3.16
C ARG A 80 -5.19 10.93 -3.11
N GLU A 81 -5.84 9.93 -3.71
CA GLU A 81 -7.30 9.80 -3.69
C GLU A 81 -7.77 9.39 -2.30
N VAL A 82 -7.12 8.37 -1.71
CA VAL A 82 -7.41 7.91 -0.34
C VAL A 82 -7.30 9.07 0.65
N ARG A 83 -6.23 9.85 0.61
CA ARG A 83 -6.02 10.99 1.51
C ARG A 83 -7.12 12.05 1.38
N ARG A 84 -7.62 12.31 0.16
CA ARG A 84 -8.68 13.30 -0.07
C ARG A 84 -10.04 12.81 0.44
N LEU A 85 -10.37 11.55 0.19
CA LEU A 85 -11.72 11.01 0.45
C LEU A 85 -11.88 10.42 1.86
N ALA A 86 -10.78 10.00 2.49
CA ALA A 86 -10.78 9.50 3.87
C ALA A 86 -10.75 10.61 4.93
N ASP A 87 -10.53 11.87 4.50
CA ASP A 87 -10.43 13.04 5.38
C ASP A 87 -9.43 12.79 6.54
N LEU A 88 -8.24 12.33 6.19
CA LEU A 88 -7.19 11.99 7.17
C LEU A 88 -6.73 13.25 7.91
N SER A 89 -6.60 13.15 9.23
CA SER A 89 -5.91 14.19 10.03
C SER A 89 -4.42 14.26 9.66
N VAL A 90 -3.74 15.32 10.11
CA VAL A 90 -2.30 15.48 9.87
C VAL A 90 -1.52 14.31 10.48
N GLU A 91 -1.89 13.90 11.69
CA GLU A 91 -1.28 12.77 12.41
C GLU A 91 -1.53 11.45 11.68
N GLU A 92 -2.74 11.24 11.16
CA GLU A 92 -3.08 10.05 10.38
C GLU A 92 -2.28 10.01 9.06
N MET A 93 -2.16 11.14 8.37
CA MET A 93 -1.35 11.24 7.17
C MET A 93 0.12 10.92 7.43
N GLU A 94 0.70 11.44 8.51
CA GLU A 94 2.08 11.14 8.89
C GLU A 94 2.29 9.65 9.13
N TYR A 95 1.40 9.02 9.90
CA TYR A 95 1.45 7.57 10.14
C TYR A 95 1.34 6.75 8.84
N PHE A 96 0.43 7.14 7.94
CA PHE A 96 0.28 6.47 6.65
C PHE A 96 1.54 6.62 5.79
N GLU A 97 2.05 7.84 5.63
CA GLU A 97 3.21 8.14 4.80
C GLU A 97 4.48 7.44 5.32
N GLU A 98 4.73 7.48 6.64
CA GLU A 98 5.86 6.78 7.26
C GLU A 98 5.77 5.26 7.04
N THR A 99 4.58 4.68 7.27
CA THR A 99 4.39 3.23 7.13
C THR A 99 4.51 2.78 5.68
N ILE A 100 3.92 3.53 4.73
CA ILE A 100 4.07 3.27 3.29
C ILE A 100 5.53 3.33 2.89
N ALA A 101 6.26 4.38 3.30
CA ALA A 101 7.68 4.54 2.96
C ALA A 101 8.52 3.39 3.52
N ARG A 102 8.28 2.99 4.76
CA ARG A 102 8.96 1.85 5.40
C ARG A 102 8.71 0.54 4.67
N LEU A 103 7.45 0.24 4.33
CA LEU A 103 7.08 -0.99 3.63
C LEU A 103 7.64 -1.04 2.20
N ALA A 104 7.56 0.07 1.47
CA ALA A 104 8.13 0.18 0.13
C ALA A 104 9.67 0.04 0.14
N ALA A 105 10.34 0.61 1.14
CA ALA A 105 11.78 0.46 1.31
C ALA A 105 12.17 -1.00 1.63
N ALA A 106 11.39 -1.69 2.46
CA ALA A 106 11.61 -3.10 2.76
C ALA A 106 11.47 -3.98 1.51
N GLU A 107 10.41 -3.81 0.72
CA GLU A 107 10.21 -4.55 -0.56
C GLU A 107 11.38 -4.31 -1.52
N TYR A 108 11.90 -3.08 -1.60
CA TYR A 108 13.06 -2.77 -2.45
C TYR A 108 14.37 -3.42 -1.94
N GLN A 109 14.57 -3.48 -0.62
CA GLN A 109 15.75 -4.13 -0.03
C GLN A 109 15.74 -5.64 -0.28
N GLU A 110 14.60 -6.29 -0.10
CA GLU A 110 14.44 -7.72 -0.39
C GLU A 110 14.78 -8.03 -1.86
N PHE A 111 14.28 -7.22 -2.80
CA PHE A 111 14.60 -7.37 -4.21
C PHE A 111 16.12 -7.24 -4.47
N ARG A 112 16.76 -6.27 -3.82
CA ARG A 112 18.21 -6.09 -3.91
C ARG A 112 18.96 -7.30 -3.34
N GLU A 113 18.58 -7.81 -2.18
CA GLU A 113 19.21 -8.97 -1.53
C GLU A 113 19.09 -10.26 -2.36
N VAL A 114 17.92 -10.51 -2.96
CA VAL A 114 17.71 -11.65 -3.87
C VAL A 114 18.59 -11.50 -5.12
N SER A 115 18.66 -10.30 -5.70
CA SER A 115 19.48 -10.06 -6.90
C SER A 115 20.98 -10.24 -6.65
N VAL A 116 21.51 -9.77 -5.51
CA VAL A 116 22.94 -9.94 -5.17
C VAL A 116 23.26 -11.37 -4.72
N SER A 117 22.32 -12.05 -4.05
CA SER A 117 22.50 -13.44 -3.64
C SER A 117 22.51 -14.38 -4.83
N ASN A 118 21.62 -14.16 -5.80
CA ASN A 118 21.67 -14.87 -7.08
C ASN A 118 22.99 -14.61 -7.80
N PHE A 119 23.47 -13.36 -7.85
CA PHE A 119 24.75 -13.03 -8.48
C PHE A 119 25.95 -13.70 -7.81
N ARG A 120 25.99 -13.80 -6.47
CA ARG A 120 27.06 -14.52 -5.76
C ARG A 120 27.02 -16.03 -5.99
N SER A 121 25.83 -16.62 -6.15
CA SER A 121 25.66 -18.05 -6.43
C SER A 121 26.12 -18.45 -7.85
N VAL A 122 25.80 -17.66 -8.88
CA VAL A 122 26.34 -17.90 -10.24
C VAL A 122 27.86 -17.65 -10.33
N PHE A 123 28.42 -16.77 -9.49
CA PHE A 123 29.86 -16.50 -9.47
C PHE A 123 30.67 -17.61 -8.79
N THR A 124 30.14 -18.29 -7.77
CA THR A 124 30.83 -19.43 -7.13
C THR A 124 30.83 -20.68 -8.01
N LEU A 125 29.74 -20.95 -8.73
CA LEU A 125 29.64 -22.08 -9.67
C LEU A 125 30.59 -21.92 -10.87
N THR A 126 30.79 -20.70 -11.38
CA THR A 126 31.70 -20.45 -12.50
C THR A 126 33.18 -20.52 -12.12
N VAL A 127 33.55 -20.25 -10.86
CA VAL A 127 34.93 -20.42 -10.36
C VAL A 127 35.26 -21.90 -10.15
N LEU A 128 34.32 -22.72 -9.65
CA LEU A 128 34.54 -24.15 -9.40
C LEU A 128 34.65 -24.99 -10.70
N LEU A 129 34.07 -24.52 -11.81
CA LEU A 129 34.17 -25.20 -13.11
C LEU A 129 35.45 -24.85 -13.90
N LYS A 130 36.26 -23.89 -13.43
CA LYS A 130 37.47 -23.41 -14.15
C LYS A 130 38.79 -23.89 -13.54
N THR A 131 38.75 -24.57 -12.38
CA THR A 131 39.94 -25.13 -11.73
C THR A 131 40.32 -26.54 -12.21
N SER A 132 39.55 -27.14 -13.12
CA SER A 132 39.79 -28.49 -13.68
C SER A 132 40.67 -28.51 -14.95
N CYS A 133 41.22 -27.37 -15.38
CA CYS A 133 42.14 -27.30 -16.53
C CYS A 133 43.43 -26.58 -16.16
N LEU A 134 44.26 -27.19 -15.31
CA LEU A 134 45.69 -26.88 -15.28
C LEU A 134 46.41 -27.79 -16.30
N PRO A 135 47.34 -27.26 -17.09
CA PRO A 135 47.96 -27.97 -18.20
C PRO A 135 48.99 -28.99 -17.69
N LEU A 136 48.82 -30.25 -18.07
CA LEU A 136 49.88 -31.25 -17.96
C LEU A 136 50.95 -30.96 -19.01
N THR A 137 52.10 -30.53 -18.50
CA THR A 137 53.48 -30.66 -19.01
C THR A 137 53.70 -31.45 -20.30
N VAL A 138 54.54 -30.94 -21.20
CA VAL A 138 55.64 -31.75 -21.77
C VAL A 138 56.85 -30.88 -22.19
N PRO A 139 58.08 -31.39 -22.09
CA PRO A 139 59.33 -30.63 -22.08
C PRO A 139 60.02 -30.53 -23.46
N TRP A 140 61.04 -29.66 -23.47
CA TRP A 140 61.96 -29.30 -24.56
C TRP A 140 62.48 -30.47 -25.40
N VAL A 141 62.53 -30.25 -26.73
CA VAL A 141 63.55 -30.78 -27.65
C VAL A 141 63.93 -29.66 -28.62
#